data_AF-A0A0S4VRN3-F1
#
_entry.id   AF-A0A0S4VRN3-F1
#
_cell.length_a   1.000
_cell.length_b   1.000
_cell.length_c   1.000
_cell.angle_alpha   90.00
_cell.angle_beta   90.00
_cell.angle_gamma   90.00
#
_symmetry.space_group_name_H-M   'P 1'
#
loop_
_entity.id
_entity.type
_entity.pdbx_description
1 polymer ?
#
loop_
_entity_poly.entity_id
_entity_poly.type
_entity_poly.pdbx_seq_one_letter_code
_entity_poly.pdbx_strand_id
1 'polypeptide(L)'
;MVYPALSYLEDHGFASVVAEGNKKRYAITPEGAAWLAERQQAADAILAQLRAMGERMQRMNEAMAFDRDTEAADWSDAGSDPLRTARWRLKFALMEKRFASREEQQRVADILLRALKEINGR
;
A
#
# COMPACT_ATOMS: atom_id res chain seq x y z
N MET A 1 0.41 21.32 -9.02
CA MET A 1 -0.75 22.24 -8.90
C MET A 1 -0.65 22.99 -7.57
N VAL A 2 0.07 24.11 -7.51
CA VAL A 2 0.29 24.88 -6.26
C VAL A 2 -0.69 26.05 -6.14
N TYR A 3 -0.89 26.80 -7.23
CA TYR A 3 -1.76 27.98 -7.22
C TYR A 3 -3.25 27.71 -6.96
N PRO A 4 -3.88 26.65 -7.53
CA PRO A 4 -5.29 26.35 -7.21
C PRO A 4 -5.51 26.02 -5.72
N ALA A 5 -4.53 25.38 -5.08
CA ALA A 5 -4.59 25.10 -3.65
C ALA A 5 -4.44 26.39 -2.82
N LEU A 6 -3.54 27.29 -3.22
CA LEU A 6 -3.37 28.57 -2.54
C LEU A 6 -4.61 29.47 -2.68
N SER A 7 -5.25 29.51 -3.85
CA SER A 7 -6.54 30.20 -4.02
C SER A 7 -7.62 29.58 -3.14
N TYR A 8 -7.74 28.25 -3.09
CA TYR A 8 -8.69 27.60 -2.20
C TYR A 8 -8.49 28.00 -0.72
N LEU A 9 -7.24 28.03 -0.24
CA LEU A 9 -6.92 28.41 1.13
C LEU A 9 -7.22 29.89 1.41
N GLU A 10 -7.01 30.77 0.43
CA GLU A 10 -7.37 32.19 0.50
C GLU A 10 -8.89 32.36 0.56
N ASP A 11 -9.64 31.69 -0.33
CA ASP A 11 -11.10 31.75 -0.42
C ASP A 11 -11.80 31.26 0.86
N HIS A 12 -11.21 30.28 1.54
CA HIS A 12 -11.75 29.71 2.79
C HIS A 12 -11.21 30.43 4.05
N GLY A 13 -10.38 31.46 3.88
CA GLY A 13 -9.81 32.22 4.98
C GLY A 13 -8.78 31.45 5.80
N PHE A 14 -8.25 30.33 5.30
CA PHE A 14 -7.20 29.53 5.97
C PHE A 14 -5.80 30.10 5.74
N ALA A 15 -5.63 30.91 4.69
CA ALA A 15 -4.40 31.63 4.42
C ALA A 15 -4.71 33.10 4.09
N SER A 16 -3.90 34.01 4.63
CA SER A 16 -3.90 35.42 4.25
C SER A 16 -2.85 35.67 3.17
N VAL A 17 -3.14 36.63 2.28
CA VAL A 17 -2.26 37.06 1.20
C VAL A 17 -1.84 38.51 1.42
N VAL A 18 -0.54 38.75 1.35
CA VAL A 18 0.03 40.10 1.30
C VAL A 18 0.83 40.25 0.00
N ALA A 19 0.54 41.30 -0.77
CA ALA A 19 1.32 41.64 -1.94
C ALA A 19 2.66 42.27 -1.49
N GLU A 20 3.75 41.65 -1.90
CA GLU A 20 5.11 42.12 -1.64
C GLU A 20 5.81 42.34 -2.99
N GLY A 21 5.67 43.56 -3.52
CA GLY A 21 6.10 43.90 -4.88
C GLY A 21 5.34 43.09 -5.93
N ASN A 22 6.06 42.29 -6.72
CA ASN A 22 5.47 41.45 -7.79
C ASN A 22 5.16 40.01 -7.32
N LYS A 23 5.22 39.72 -6.02
CA LYS A 23 4.96 38.39 -5.45
C LYS A 23 3.88 38.46 -4.37
N LYS A 24 3.10 37.40 -4.23
CA LYS A 24 2.17 37.22 -3.11
C LYS A 24 2.86 36.40 -2.02
N ARG A 25 2.85 36.90 -0.78
CA ARG A 25 3.27 36.17 0.42
C ARG A 25 2.03 35.61 1.10
N TYR A 26 2.01 34.30 1.30
CA TYR A 26 0.92 33.60 1.99
C TYR A 26 1.33 33.32 3.43
N ALA A 27 0.42 33.56 4.38
CA ALA A 27 0.60 33.20 5.79
C ALA A 27 -0.65 32.49 6.31
N ILE A 28 -0.46 31.46 7.14
CA ILE A 28 -1.59 30.76 7.76
C ILE A 28 -2.34 31.71 8.71
N THR A 29 -3.66 31.63 8.72
CA THR A 29 -4.51 32.37 9.65
C THR A 29 -4.76 31.56 10.93
N PRO A 30 -5.23 32.19 12.03
CA PRO A 30 -5.68 31.47 13.21
C PRO A 30 -6.75 30.41 12.89
N GLU A 31 -7.66 30.72 11.97
CA GLU A 31 -8.72 29.82 11.50
C GLU A 31 -8.14 28.62 10.74
N GLY A 32 -7.16 28.87 9.86
CA GLY A 32 -6.44 27.79 9.17
C GLY A 32 -5.66 26.89 10.12
N ALA A 33 -5.06 27.46 11.16
CA ALA A 33 -4.34 26.71 12.18
C ALA A 33 -5.29 25.81 12.99
N ALA A 34 -6.46 26.33 13.40
CA ALA A 34 -7.49 25.55 14.08
C ALA A 34 -8.04 24.42 13.19
N TRP A 35 -8.32 24.72 11.92
CA TRP A 35 -8.81 23.74 10.94
C TRP A 35 -7.84 22.58 10.73
N LEU A 36 -6.54 22.86 10.67
CA LEU A 36 -5.49 21.84 10.60
C LEU A 36 -5.41 21.03 11.89
N ALA A 37 -5.44 21.68 13.05
CA ALA A 37 -5.36 21.00 14.34
C ALA A 37 -6.51 19.99 14.53
N GLU A 38 -7.73 20.36 14.16
CA GLU A 38 -8.90 19.46 14.20
C GLU A 38 -8.74 18.21 13.32
N ARG A 39 -7.99 18.31 12.22
CA ARG A 39 -7.85 17.23 11.22
C ARG A 39 -6.54 16.48 11.31
N GLN A 40 -5.62 16.96 12.15
CA GLN A 40 -4.28 16.39 12.29
C GLN A 40 -4.35 14.90 12.65
N GLN A 41 -5.16 14.53 13.65
CA GLN A 41 -5.28 13.14 14.07
C GLN A 41 -5.81 12.21 12.96
N ALA A 42 -6.77 12.69 12.17
CA ALA A 42 -7.32 11.91 11.04
C ALA A 42 -6.28 11.76 9.92
N ALA A 43 -5.55 12.83 9.59
CA ALA A 43 -4.47 12.79 8.61
C ALA A 43 -3.34 11.84 9.06
N ASP A 44 -2.94 11.91 10.33
CA ASP A 44 -1.92 11.04 10.92
C ASP A 44 -2.35 9.57 10.88
N ALA A 45 -3.62 9.28 11.16
CA ALA A 45 -4.15 7.92 11.06
C ALA A 45 -4.08 7.37 9.63
N ILE A 46 -4.47 8.17 8.63
CA ILE A 46 -4.39 7.79 7.21
C ILE A 46 -2.93 7.54 6.81
N LEU A 47 -2.02 8.45 7.19
CA LEU A 47 -0.59 8.31 6.88
C LEU A 47 0.02 7.10 7.57
N ALA A 48 -0.35 6.81 8.82
CA ALA A 48 0.09 5.63 9.54
C ALA A 48 -0.37 4.33 8.85
N GLN A 49 -1.63 4.28 8.42
CA GLN A 49 -2.16 3.14 7.66
C GLN A 49 -1.40 2.94 6.33
N LEU A 50 -1.14 4.03 5.60
CA LEU A 50 -0.38 3.97 4.35
C LEU A 50 1.06 3.49 4.57
N ARG A 51 1.74 3.94 5.64
CA ARG A 51 3.08 3.44 6.00
C ARG A 51 3.06 1.96 6.34
N ALA A 52 2.11 1.51 7.16
CA ALA A 52 1.98 0.10 7.50
C ALA A 52 1.76 -0.79 6.26
N MET A 53 0.97 -0.31 5.29
CA MET A 53 0.79 -0.98 4.00
C MET A 53 2.07 -0.98 3.17
N GLY A 54 2.80 0.15 3.12
CA GLY A 54 4.07 0.29 2.41
C GLY A 54 5.15 -0.64 2.95
N GLU A 55 5.36 -0.68 4.26
CA GLU A 55 6.32 -1.59 4.91
C GLU A 55 5.97 -3.06 4.64
N ARG A 56 4.67 -3.41 4.66
CA ARG A 56 4.22 -4.76 4.33
C ARG A 56 4.55 -5.13 2.88
N MET A 57 4.30 -4.23 1.94
CA MET A 57 4.65 -4.44 0.53
C MET A 57 6.16 -4.53 0.33
N GLN A 58 6.94 -3.72 1.03
CA GLN A 58 8.39 -3.78 0.99
C GLN A 58 8.91 -5.14 1.49
N ARG A 59 8.46 -5.61 2.66
CA ARG A 59 8.85 -6.93 3.20
C ARG A 59 8.46 -8.07 2.26
N MET A 60 7.31 -7.97 1.60
CA MET A 60 6.89 -8.92 0.58
C MET A 60 7.83 -8.90 -0.62
N ASN A 61 8.14 -7.71 -1.14
CA ASN A 61 9.05 -7.55 -2.28
C ASN A 61 10.47 -8.05 -1.96
N GLU A 62 10.97 -7.78 -0.75
CA GLU A 62 12.29 -8.24 -0.29
C GLU A 62 12.33 -9.77 -0.14
N ALA A 63 11.31 -10.38 0.47
CA ALA A 63 11.21 -11.84 0.55
C ALA A 63 11.12 -12.49 -0.85
N MET A 64 10.46 -11.82 -1.80
CA MET A 64 10.36 -12.27 -3.19
C MET A 64 11.65 -12.08 -3.97
N ALA A 65 12.41 -11.01 -3.71
CA ALA A 65 13.72 -10.76 -4.31
C ALA A 65 14.75 -11.77 -3.79
N PHE A 66 14.73 -12.06 -2.49
CA PHE A 66 15.57 -13.10 -1.89
C PHE A 66 15.28 -14.49 -2.47
N ASP A 67 14.01 -14.92 -2.55
CA ASP A 67 13.64 -16.19 -3.19
C ASP A 67 14.06 -16.20 -4.68
N ARG A 68 13.92 -15.08 -5.40
CA ARG A 68 14.32 -14.97 -6.81
C ARG A 68 15.82 -15.11 -6.98
N ASP A 69 16.65 -14.47 -6.15
CA ASP A 69 18.11 -14.53 -6.26
C ASP A 69 18.66 -15.88 -5.80
N THR A 70 18.06 -16.47 -4.75
CA THR A 70 18.43 -17.79 -4.24
C THR A 70 18.01 -18.90 -5.22
N GLU A 71 16.82 -18.80 -5.81
CA GLU A 71 16.39 -19.74 -6.85
C GLU A 71 17.09 -19.46 -8.18
N ALA A 72 17.37 -18.21 -8.58
CA ALA A 72 18.09 -17.86 -9.83
C ALA A 72 19.53 -18.39 -9.87
N ALA A 73 20.18 -18.52 -8.71
CA ALA A 73 21.44 -19.25 -8.61
C ALA A 73 21.31 -20.75 -8.97
N ASP A 74 20.10 -21.32 -8.84
CA ASP A 74 19.70 -22.69 -9.19
C ASP A 74 19.08 -22.78 -10.62
N TRP A 75 18.89 -21.64 -11.32
CA TRP A 75 18.31 -21.55 -12.67
C TRP A 75 19.29 -21.87 -13.82
N SER A 76 20.55 -22.25 -13.53
CA SER A 76 21.51 -22.53 -14.60
C SER A 76 21.31 -23.87 -15.33
N ASP A 77 20.28 -24.69 -15.02
CA ASP A 77 20.15 -26.00 -15.68
C ASP A 77 18.73 -26.50 -16.10
N ALA A 78 17.61 -25.84 -15.78
CA ALA A 78 16.32 -26.38 -16.25
C ALA A 78 15.21 -25.35 -16.43
N GLY A 79 14.59 -25.40 -17.61
CA GLY A 79 13.42 -24.61 -18.00
C GLY A 79 12.30 -24.66 -16.96
N SER A 80 11.56 -23.55 -16.85
CA SER A 80 10.55 -23.34 -15.82
C SER A 80 9.46 -24.41 -15.80
N ASP A 81 9.58 -25.35 -14.88
CA ASP A 81 8.54 -26.34 -14.58
C ASP A 81 7.19 -25.61 -14.28
N PRO A 82 6.09 -25.95 -15.01
CA PRO A 82 4.75 -25.42 -14.76
C PRO A 82 4.29 -25.60 -13.31
N LEU A 83 4.66 -26.70 -12.64
CA LEU A 83 4.31 -26.94 -11.24
C LEU A 83 5.03 -25.97 -10.31
N ARG A 84 6.31 -25.68 -10.56
CA ARG A 84 7.09 -24.67 -9.82
C ARG A 84 6.45 -23.28 -9.96
N THR A 85 6.03 -22.91 -11.17
CA THR A 85 5.34 -21.64 -11.42
C THR A 85 3.99 -21.55 -10.69
N ALA A 86 3.19 -22.63 -10.73
CA ALA A 86 1.91 -22.70 -10.04
C ALA A 86 2.08 -22.57 -8.51
N ARG A 87 3.06 -23.28 -7.93
CA ARG A 87 3.41 -23.21 -6.51
C ARG A 87 3.77 -21.78 -6.09
N TRP A 88 4.56 -21.08 -6.90
CA TRP A 88 4.98 -19.72 -6.61
C TRP A 88 3.79 -18.73 -6.62
N ARG A 89 2.94 -18.79 -7.64
CA ARG A 89 1.72 -17.96 -7.72
C ARG A 89 0.77 -18.23 -6.55
N LEU A 90 0.64 -19.49 -6.14
CA LEU A 90 -0.17 -19.87 -4.98
C LEU A 90 0.40 -19.27 -3.69
N LYS A 91 1.71 -19.40 -3.45
CA LYS A 91 2.38 -18.80 -2.28
C LYS A 91 2.11 -17.29 -2.18
N PHE A 92 2.22 -16.57 -3.30
CA PHE A 92 1.93 -15.13 -3.36
C PHE A 92 0.48 -14.81 -2.97
N ALA A 93 -0.49 -15.49 -3.60
CA ALA A 93 -1.90 -15.26 -3.31
C ALA A 93 -2.25 -15.52 -1.82
N LEU A 94 -1.62 -16.53 -1.21
CA LEU A 94 -1.82 -16.83 0.21
C LEU A 94 -1.20 -15.77 1.14
N MET A 95 -0.02 -15.25 0.81
CA MET A 95 0.60 -14.16 1.58
C MET A 95 -0.22 -12.87 1.54
N GLU A 96 -0.84 -12.56 0.40
CA GLU A 96 -1.75 -11.42 0.26
C GLU A 96 -2.99 -11.60 1.15
N LYS A 97 -3.58 -12.81 1.12
CA LYS A 97 -4.84 -13.13 1.80
C LYS A 97 -4.71 -13.43 3.30
N ARG A 98 -3.49 -13.63 3.82
CA ARG A 98 -3.22 -13.90 5.24
C ARG A 98 -3.82 -12.86 6.21
N PHE A 99 -4.00 -11.62 5.77
CA PHE A 99 -4.54 -10.53 6.58
C PHE A 99 -5.92 -10.06 6.11
N ALA A 100 -6.57 -10.80 5.21
CA ALA A 100 -7.94 -10.53 4.80
C ALA A 100 -8.91 -10.81 5.97
N SER A 101 -10.19 -10.46 5.79
CA SER A 101 -11.23 -10.78 6.78
C SER A 101 -11.27 -12.27 7.12
N ARG A 102 -11.78 -12.64 8.30
CA ARG A 102 -11.94 -14.07 8.68
C ARG A 102 -12.74 -14.85 7.65
N GLU A 103 -13.76 -14.23 7.05
CA GLU A 103 -14.58 -14.81 5.99
C GLU A 103 -13.75 -15.13 4.74
N GLU A 104 -12.91 -14.18 4.28
CA GLU A 104 -12.06 -14.40 3.13
C GLU A 104 -10.94 -15.41 3.41
N GLN A 105 -10.40 -15.43 4.64
CA GLN A 105 -9.46 -16.48 5.07
C GLN A 105 -10.10 -17.87 5.04
N GLN A 106 -11.35 -18.00 5.50
CA GLN A 106 -12.09 -19.27 5.45
C GLN A 106 -12.34 -19.70 4.01
N ARG A 107 -12.78 -18.78 3.14
CA ARG A 107 -12.98 -19.06 1.71
C ARG A 107 -11.69 -19.55 1.04
N VAL A 108 -10.55 -18.93 1.33
CA VAL A 108 -9.24 -19.36 0.81
C VAL A 108 -8.86 -20.75 1.33
N ALA A 109 -9.10 -21.03 2.61
CA ALA A 109 -8.86 -22.35 3.18
C ALA A 109 -9.71 -23.44 2.48
N ASP A 110 -10.99 -23.17 2.20
CA ASP A 110 -11.88 -24.10 1.52
C ASP A 110 -11.40 -24.40 0.07
N ILE A 111 -10.88 -23.39 -0.62
CA ILE A 111 -10.28 -23.55 -1.96
C ILE A 111 -9.04 -24.45 -1.88
N LEU A 112 -8.16 -24.23 -0.92
CA LEU A 112 -6.95 -25.04 -0.74
C LEU A 112 -7.27 -26.50 -0.42
N LEU A 113 -8.25 -26.75 0.46
CA LEU A 113 -8.67 -28.10 0.81
C LEU A 113 -9.31 -28.82 -0.39
N ARG A 114 -10.05 -28.11 -1.23
CA ARG A 114 -10.59 -28.66 -2.49
C ARG A 114 -9.49 -29.00 -3.47
N ALA A 115 -8.55 -28.08 -3.71
CA ALA A 115 -7.41 -28.32 -4.59
C ALA A 115 -6.55 -29.50 -4.10
N LEU A 116 -6.33 -29.60 -2.78
CA LEU A 116 -5.61 -30.74 -2.18
C LEU A 116 -6.33 -32.06 -2.42
N LYS A 117 -7.66 -32.07 -2.32
CA LYS A 117 -8.49 -33.25 -2.59
C LYS A 117 -8.36 -33.70 -4.05
N GLU A 118 -8.42 -32.75 -5.00
CA GLU A 118 -8.23 -33.02 -6.43
C GLU A 118 -6.82 -33.55 -6.74
N ILE A 119 -5.78 -32.93 -6.15
CA ILE A 119 -4.38 -33.37 -6.31
C ILE A 119 -4.17 -34.79 -5.76
N ASN A 120 -4.83 -35.13 -4.65
CA ASN A 120 -4.78 -36.46 -4.05
C ASN A 120 -5.65 -37.52 -4.78
N GLY A 121 -6.40 -37.12 -5.81
CA GLY A 121 -7.24 -38.03 -6.59
C GLY A 121 -8.43 -38.63 -5.83
N ARG A 122 -9.02 -37.89 -4.88
CA ARG A 122 -10.20 -38.31 -4.10
C ARG A 122 -11.35 -37.32 -4.17
#